data_AF-A0A7C8EK76-F1
#
_entry.id   AF-A0A7C8EK76-F1
#
_cell.length_a   1.000
_cell.length_b   1.000
_cell.length_c   1.000
_cell.angle_alpha   90.00
_cell.angle_beta   90.00
_cell.angle_gamma   90.00
#
_symmetry.space_group_name_H-M   'P 1'
#
loop_
_entity.id
_entity.type
_entity.pdbx_description
1 polymer ?
#
loop_
_entity_poly.entity_id
_entity_poly.type
_entity_poly.pdbx_seq_one_letter_code
_entity_poly.pdbx_strand_id
1 'polypeptide(L)' 'MESVSQLAKKAIELEPVERIRLVEAILHSLDKPDHDIERSWAAESEARYQAHKRGELDAIDWEEIRKRYER' A
#
# COMPACT_ATOMS: atom_id res chain seq x y z
N MET A 1 21.05 -5.90 23.14
CA MET A 1 20.07 -5.72 22.05
C MET A 1 20.83 -5.76 20.75
N GLU A 2 20.34 -6.46 19.73
CA GLU A 2 21.01 -6.54 18.42
C GLU A 2 20.90 -5.19 17.68
N SER A 3 21.89 -4.87 16.85
CA SER A 3 21.83 -3.69 15.98
C SER A 3 20.86 -3.90 14.82
N VAL A 4 20.36 -2.81 14.23
CA VAL A 4 19.49 -2.86 13.03
C VAL A 4 20.15 -3.65 11.90
N SER A 5 21.46 -3.51 11.68
CA SER A 5 22.18 -4.27 10.66
C SER A 5 22.18 -5.78 10.93
N GLN A 6 22.32 -6.19 12.19
CA GLN A 6 22.24 -7.61 12.58
C GLN A 6 20.84 -8.17 12.38
N LEU A 7 19.80 -7.42 12.75
CA LEU A 7 18.40 -7.81 12.55
C LEU A 7 18.04 -7.90 11.06
N ALA A 8 18.52 -6.96 10.24
CA ALA A 8 18.31 -6.97 8.80
C ALA A 8 18.95 -8.19 8.12
N LYS A 9 20.16 -8.58 8.55
CA LYS A 9 20.83 -9.79 8.04
C LYS A 9 20.00 -11.05 8.31
N LYS A 10 19.49 -11.20 9.54
CA LYS A 10 18.60 -12.31 9.91
C LYS A 10 17.29 -12.29 9.14
N ALA A 11 16.70 -11.10 8.94
CA ALA A 11 15.47 -10.96 8.18
C ALA A 11 15.66 -11.40 6.72
N ILE A 12 16.81 -11.11 6.09
CA ILE A 12 17.08 -11.49 4.69
C ILE A 12 17.23 -13.02 4.52
N GLU A 13 17.60 -13.74 5.59
CA GLU A 13 17.72 -15.21 5.60
C GLU A 13 16.35 -15.93 5.64
N LEU A 14 15.26 -15.22 5.98
CA LEU A 14 13.91 -15.78 5.96
C LEU A 14 13.42 -16.06 4.53
N GLU A 15 12.48 -17.00 4.39
CA GLU A 15 11.82 -17.25 3.12
C GLU A 15 11.09 -15.98 2.62
N PRO A 16 10.94 -15.76 1.31
CA PRO A 16 10.32 -14.55 0.75
C PRO A 16 8.97 -14.16 1.40
N VAL A 17 8.12 -15.15 1.69
CA VAL A 17 6.82 -14.94 2.33
C VAL A 17 6.97 -14.47 3.79
N GLU A 18 7.93 -15.02 4.52
CA GLU A 18 8.18 -14.65 5.91
C GLU A 18 8.81 -13.26 6.01
N ARG A 19 9.65 -12.88 5.05
CA ARG A 19 10.17 -11.52 4.92
C ARG A 19 9.06 -10.49 4.78
N ILE A 20 8.09 -10.76 3.90
CA ILE A 20 6.91 -9.90 3.72
C ILE A 20 6.13 -9.78 5.04
N ARG A 21 5.84 -10.91 5.69
CA ARG A 21 5.10 -10.91 6.98
C ARG A 21 5.81 -10.11 8.06
N LEU A 22 7.14 -10.19 8.13
CA LEU A 22 7.93 -9.42 9.08
C LEU A 22 7.84 -7.92 8.78
N VAL A 23 7.94 -7.52 7.51
CA VAL A 23 7.77 -6.12 7.09
C VAL A 23 6.38 -5.60 7.47
N GLU A 24 5.32 -6.37 7.18
CA GLU A 24 3.94 -6.01 7.55
C GLU A 24 3.79 -5.81 9.07
N ALA A 25 4.33 -6.72 9.88
CA ALA A 25 4.28 -6.61 11.33
C ALA A 25 5.01 -5.36 11.85
N ILE A 26 6.16 -5.03 11.28
CA ILE A 26 6.91 -3.81 11.62
C ILE A 26 6.11 -2.58 11.24
N LEU A 27 5.59 -2.51 10.02
CA LEU A 27 4.77 -1.37 9.55
C LEU A 27 3.55 -1.16 10.45
N HIS A 28 2.84 -2.24 10.78
CA HIS A 28 1.69 -2.19 11.69
C HIS A 28 2.04 -1.71 13.11
N SER A 29 3.28 -1.92 13.55
CA SER A 29 3.76 -1.43 14.85
C SER A 29 4.05 0.07 14.86
N LEU A 30 4.37 0.65 13.69
CA LEU A 30 4.74 2.06 13.54
C LEU A 30 3.51 2.94 13.31
N ASP A 31 2.55 2.44 12.54
CA ASP A 31 1.31 3.15 12.22
C ASP A 31 0.13 2.21 12.43
N LYS A 32 -0.65 2.49 13.47
CA LYS A 32 -1.87 1.72 13.76
C LYS A 32 -3.00 2.36 12.97
N PRO A 33 -3.72 1.61 12.12
CA PRO A 33 -4.81 2.16 11.34
C PRO A 33 -5.84 2.80 12.26
N ASP A 34 -6.13 4.08 12.02
CA ASP A 34 -7.26 4.75 12.66
C ASP A 34 -8.55 4.28 11.97
N HIS A 35 -9.39 3.58 12.71
CA HIS A 35 -10.63 3.01 12.18
C HIS A 35 -11.59 4.07 11.60
N ASP A 36 -11.56 5.30 12.09
CA ASP A 36 -12.38 6.39 11.54
C ASP A 36 -11.83 6.87 10.18
N ILE A 37 -10.50 6.94 10.06
CA ILE A 37 -9.83 7.26 8.79
C ILE A 37 -10.11 6.16 7.76
N GLU A 38 -9.92 4.89 8.13
CA GLU A 38 -10.19 3.74 7.26
C GLU A 38 -11.63 3.73 6.75
N ARG A 39 -12.62 3.96 7.63
CA ARG A 39 -14.03 4.07 7.24
C ARG A 39 -14.27 5.22 6.27
N SER A 40 -13.66 6.37 6.52
CA SER A 40 -13.81 7.55 5.68
C SER A 40 -13.19 7.32 4.29
N TRP A 41 -12.03 6.69 4.22
CA TRP A 41 -11.36 6.33 2.97
C TRP A 41 -12.14 5.30 2.16
N ALA A 42 -12.71 4.28 2.81
CA ALA A 42 -13.54 3.27 2.14
C ALA A 42 -14.79 3.92 1.51
N ALA A 43 -15.47 4.79 2.27
CA ALA A 43 -16.65 5.50 1.78
C ALA A 43 -16.31 6.43 0.60
N GLU A 44 -15.24 7.21 0.69
CA GLU A 44 -14.80 8.12 -0.37
C GLU A 44 -14.36 7.36 -1.62
N SER A 45 -13.61 6.27 -1.46
CA SER A 45 -13.14 5.43 -2.57
C SER A 45 -14.31 4.85 -3.36
N GLU A 46 -15.32 4.33 -2.66
CA GLU A 46 -16.52 3.79 -3.29
C GLU A 46 -17.33 4.90 -3.98
N ALA A 47 -17.51 6.06 -3.33
CA ALA A 47 -18.21 7.20 -3.92
C ALA A 47 -17.56 7.67 -5.24
N ARG A 48 -16.22 7.78 -5.26
CA ARG A 48 -15.46 8.15 -6.46
C ARG A 48 -15.55 7.11 -7.56
N TYR A 49 -15.46 5.83 -7.20
CA TYR A 49 -15.61 4.74 -8.15
C TYR A 49 -16.98 4.78 -8.84
N GLN A 50 -18.05 5.00 -8.08
CA GLN A 50 -19.40 5.11 -8.63
C GLN A 50 -19.59 6.38 -9.49
N ALA A 51 -19.04 7.52 -9.08
CA ALA A 51 -19.06 8.75 -9.89
C ALA A 51 -18.34 8.55 -11.23
N HIS A 52 -17.16 7.91 -11.22
CA HIS A 52 -16.44 7.55 -12.44
C HIS A 52 -17.28 6.63 -13.34
N LYS A 53 -17.93 5.60 -12.78
CA LYS A 53 -18.82 4.70 -13.56
C LYS A 53 -20.00 5.42 -14.19
N ARG A 54 -20.49 6.50 -13.59
CA ARG A 54 -21.55 7.35 -14.15
C ARG A 54 -21.03 8.39 -15.15
N GLY A 55 -19.72 8.50 -15.34
CA GLY A 55 -19.10 9.53 -16.19
C GLY A 55 -19.09 10.92 -15.55
N GLU A 56 -19.24 11.01 -14.23
CA GLU A 56 -19.25 12.26 -13.47
C GLU A 56 -17.85 12.68 -13.00
N LEU A 57 -16.84 11.83 -13.24
CA LEU A 57 -15.46 12.05 -12.81
C LEU A 57 -14.52 11.74 -13.97
N ASP A 58 -13.71 12.74 -14.34
CA ASP A 58 -12.68 12.58 -15.37
C ASP A 58 -11.60 11.61 -14.90
N ALA A 59 -11.24 10.66 -15.76
CA ALA A 59 -10.15 9.73 -15.51
C ALA A 59 -9.08 9.85 -16.59
N ILE A 60 -7.85 9.53 -16.21
CA ILE A 60 -6.73 9.39 -17.13
C ILE A 60 -6.61 7.91 -17.48
N ASP A 61 -6.52 7.60 -18.76
CA ASP A 61 -6.37 6.24 -19.22
C ASP A 61 -5.03 5.63 -18.74
N TRP A 62 -5.09 4.38 -18.28
CA TRP A 62 -3.92 3.69 -17.75
C TRP A 62 -2.80 3.55 -18.80
N GLU A 63 -3.13 3.33 -20.07
CA GLU A 63 -2.14 3.22 -21.14
C GLU A 63 -1.42 4.54 -21.40
N GLU A 64 -2.10 5.67 -21.23
CA GLU A 64 -1.47 6.98 -21.32
C GLU A 64 -0.41 7.16 -20.22
N ILE A 65 -0.72 6.75 -18.99
CA ILE A 65 0.23 6.82 -17.86
C ILE A 65 1.38 5.84 -18.06
N ARG A 66 1.10 4.59 -18.44
CA ARG A 66 2.10 3.52 -18.61
C ARG A 66 3.20 3.94 -19.57
N LYS A 67 2.85 4.53 -20.71
CA LYS A 67 3.80 5.01 -21.73
C LYS A 67 4.81 6.04 -21.21
N ARG A 68 4.47 6.81 -20.16
CA ARG A 68 5.39 7.79 -19.55
C ARG A 68 6.57 7.13 -18.81
N TYR A 69 6.42 5.87 -18.42
CA TYR A 69 7.39 5.12 -17.61
C TYR A 69 7.98 3.91 -18.34
N GLU A 70 7.50 3.59 -19.55
CA GLU A 70 8.19 2.68 -20.46
C GLU A 70 9.47 3.35 -20.97
N ARG A 71 10.59 2.98 -20.35
CA ARG A 71 11.94 3.23 -20.87
C ARG A 71 12.34 2.11 -21.83
#